data_AF-A0A328E873-F1
#
_entry.id   AF-A0A328E873-F1
#
_cell.length_a   1.000
_cell.length_b   1.000
_cell.length_c   1.000
_cell.angle_alpha   90.00
_cell.angle_beta   90.00
_cell.angle_gamma   90.00
#
_symmetry.space_group_name_H-M   'P 1'
#
loop_
_entity.id
_entity.type
_entity.pdbx_description
1 polymer ?
#
loop_
_entity_poly.entity_id
_entity_poly.type
_entity_poly.pdbx_seq_one_letter_code
_entity_poly.pdbx_strand_id
1 'polypeptide(L)'
;MDPPISWDSLRKQARKLEAQLDEQMHLYRKLVSTKVDNATDNDLEIGIEQLLKQLQQVNSHMQAWVSSGGSEIFSHTLTRHQEILRDLSQEFNRLRSSYRAKKEHASLLDDFREFDRTRLDLEDDGGSYDQALLNERASLHRSTGQMDGVISHAQETFKALVYQRSTFGGINSKLSNVSSQLPTVNQILSGIKKRKSMDTIILSLVASACVFLILIYWLTK
;
A
#
# COMPACT_ATOMS: atom_id res chain seq x y z
N MET A 1 -1.05 21.95 -30.46
CA MET A 1 -0.08 22.13 -29.35
C MET A 1 -0.83 21.77 -28.09
N ASP A 2 -0.75 20.52 -27.66
CA ASP A 2 -1.39 20.09 -26.42
C ASP A 2 -0.80 20.88 -25.24
N PRO A 3 -1.64 21.34 -24.29
CA PRO A 3 -1.16 22.07 -23.14
C PRO A 3 -0.15 21.20 -22.37
N PRO A 4 0.94 21.79 -21.85
CA PRO A 4 1.94 21.04 -21.11
C PRO A 4 1.26 20.30 -19.97
N ILE A 5 1.51 18.99 -19.88
CA ILE A 5 0.97 18.10 -18.84
C ILE A 5 1.23 18.77 -17.49
N SER A 6 0.15 19.27 -16.89
CA SER A 6 0.22 20.03 -15.64
C SER A 6 0.33 19.03 -14.49
N TRP A 7 1.20 19.32 -13.51
CA TRP A 7 1.32 18.55 -12.28
C TRP A 7 -0.05 18.24 -11.64
N ASP A 8 -0.96 19.22 -11.63
CA ASP A 8 -2.31 19.04 -11.08
C ASP A 8 -3.16 18.04 -11.89
N SER A 9 -2.95 17.95 -13.20
CA SER A 9 -3.65 16.97 -14.04
C SER A 9 -3.17 15.54 -13.75
N LEU A 10 -1.85 15.33 -13.63
CA LEU A 10 -1.27 14.04 -13.24
C LEU A 10 -1.76 13.64 -11.84
N ARG A 11 -1.75 14.57 -10.88
CA ARG A 11 -2.19 14.30 -9.51
C ARG A 11 -3.66 13.93 -9.42
N LYS A 12 -4.52 14.62 -10.18
CA LYS A 12 -5.94 14.25 -10.28
C LYS A 12 -6.12 12.89 -10.92
N GLN A 13 -5.35 12.57 -11.96
CA GLN A 13 -5.39 11.28 -12.63
C GLN A 13 -4.94 10.14 -11.69
N ALA A 14 -3.84 10.31 -10.96
CA ALA A 14 -3.38 9.32 -9.99
C ALA A 14 -4.43 9.03 -8.92
N ARG A 15 -5.03 10.07 -8.32
CA ARG A 15 -6.10 9.90 -7.32
C ARG A 15 -7.33 9.18 -7.86
N LYS A 16 -7.70 9.45 -9.12
CA LYS A 16 -8.81 8.76 -9.78
C LYS A 16 -8.50 7.28 -9.97
N LEU A 17 -7.30 6.96 -10.44
CA LEU A 17 -6.84 5.59 -10.63
C LEU A 17 -6.72 4.83 -9.30
N GLU A 18 -6.22 5.49 -8.25
CA GLU A 18 -6.18 4.94 -6.89
C GLU A 18 -7.59 4.57 -6.39
N ALA A 19 -8.55 5.48 -6.51
CA ALA A 19 -9.92 5.21 -6.08
C ALA A 19 -10.59 4.08 -6.88
N GLN A 20 -10.36 4.01 -8.19
CA GLN A 20 -10.85 2.91 -9.03
C GLN A 20 -10.20 1.58 -8.66
N LEU A 21 -8.90 1.60 -8.37
CA LEU A 21 -8.14 0.42 -7.98
C LEU A 21 -8.62 -0.11 -6.62
N ASP A 22 -8.87 0.77 -5.65
CA ASP A 22 -9.45 0.40 -4.35
C ASP A 22 -10.83 -0.26 -4.50
N GLU A 23 -11.71 0.30 -5.33
CA GLU A 23 -13.03 -0.27 -5.61
C GLU A 23 -12.93 -1.67 -6.23
N GLN A 24 -12.09 -1.84 -7.26
CA GLN A 24 -11.88 -3.14 -7.90
C GLN A 24 -11.24 -4.15 -6.94
N MET A 25 -10.31 -3.72 -6.08
CA MET A 25 -9.69 -4.56 -5.05
C MET A 25 -10.71 -5.05 -4.02
N HIS A 26 -11.67 -4.20 -3.64
CA HIS A 26 -12.77 -4.59 -2.76
C HIS A 26 -13.69 -5.63 -3.42
N LEU A 27 -14.02 -5.46 -4.71
CA LEU A 27 -14.78 -6.45 -5.47
C LEU A 27 -14.02 -7.77 -5.59
N TYR A 28 -12.71 -7.73 -5.85
CA TYR A 28 -11.86 -8.90 -5.92
C TYR A 28 -11.82 -9.63 -4.59
N ARG A 29 -11.63 -8.91 -3.47
CA ARG A 29 -11.68 -9.48 -2.13
C ARG A 29 -13.02 -10.17 -1.84
N LYS A 30 -14.13 -9.58 -2.27
CA LYS A 30 -15.46 -10.18 -2.14
C LYS A 30 -15.54 -11.46 -2.95
N LEU A 31 -15.07 -11.46 -4.21
CA LEU A 31 -15.01 -12.64 -5.07
C LEU A 31 -14.19 -13.78 -4.44
N VAL A 32 -13.01 -13.46 -3.91
CA VAL A 32 -12.12 -14.41 -3.20
C VAL A 32 -12.79 -14.99 -1.95
N SER A 33 -13.77 -14.29 -1.38
CA SER A 33 -14.55 -14.76 -0.23
C SER A 33 -15.80 -15.56 -0.64
N THR A 34 -16.49 -15.18 -1.72
CA THR A 34 -17.81 -15.73 -2.07
C THR A 34 -17.77 -16.92 -3.03
N LYS A 35 -16.59 -17.38 -3.46
CA LYS A 35 -16.41 -18.59 -4.30
C LYS A 35 -17.32 -18.54 -5.55
N VAL A 36 -17.10 -17.55 -6.41
CA VAL A 36 -17.90 -17.35 -7.63
C VAL A 36 -17.01 -17.61 -8.86
N ASP A 37 -17.62 -18.24 -9.86
CA ASP A 37 -17.15 -18.65 -11.18
C ASP A 37 -15.82 -18.09 -11.73
N ASN A 38 -15.05 -19.01 -12.32
CA ASN A 38 -13.72 -18.78 -12.89
C ASN A 38 -13.64 -17.73 -14.01
N ALA A 39 -14.74 -17.44 -14.73
CA ALA A 39 -14.71 -16.52 -15.87
C ALA A 39 -14.62 -15.05 -15.42
N THR A 40 -15.42 -14.66 -14.43
CA THR A 40 -15.48 -13.30 -13.88
C THR A 40 -14.21 -12.93 -13.11
N ASP A 41 -13.48 -13.93 -12.61
CA ASP A 41 -12.22 -13.77 -11.88
C ASP A 41 -11.08 -13.24 -12.75
N ASN A 42 -10.86 -13.85 -13.91
CA ASN A 42 -9.77 -13.46 -14.81
C ASN A 42 -9.95 -12.04 -15.35
N ASP A 43 -11.17 -11.65 -15.68
CA ASP A 43 -11.47 -10.30 -16.19
C ASP A 43 -11.18 -9.22 -15.13
N LEU A 44 -11.52 -9.50 -13.88
CA LEU A 44 -11.27 -8.59 -12.75
C LEU A 44 -9.77 -8.50 -12.43
N GLU A 45 -9.06 -9.63 -12.45
CA GLU A 45 -7.61 -9.70 -12.26
C GLU A 45 -6.86 -8.90 -13.34
N ILE A 46 -7.24 -9.08 -14.61
CA ILE A 46 -6.68 -8.33 -15.75
C ILE A 46 -6.98 -6.83 -15.61
N GLY A 47 -8.20 -6.45 -15.21
CA GLY A 47 -8.59 -5.06 -14.99
C GLY A 47 -7.74 -4.39 -13.90
N ILE A 48 -7.50 -5.08 -12.78
CA ILE A 48 -6.64 -4.59 -11.69
C ILE A 48 -5.18 -4.45 -12.15
N GLU A 49 -4.64 -5.41 -12.89
CA GLU A 49 -3.28 -5.33 -13.45
C GLU A 49 -3.13 -4.14 -14.43
N GLN A 50 -4.14 -3.88 -15.25
CA GLN A 50 -4.16 -2.74 -16.16
C GLN A 50 -4.17 -1.40 -15.41
N LEU A 51 -5.01 -1.27 -14.38
CA LEU A 51 -5.08 -0.07 -13.54
C LEU A 51 -3.76 0.18 -12.79
N LEU A 52 -3.12 -0.88 -12.25
CA LEU A 52 -1.79 -0.80 -11.63
C LEU A 52 -0.73 -0.30 -12.62
N LYS A 53 -0.71 -0.83 -13.85
CA LYS A 53 0.22 -0.38 -14.91
C LYS A 53 -0.02 1.09 -15.28
N GLN A 54 -1.27 1.52 -15.38
CA GLN A 54 -1.61 2.91 -15.66
C GLN A 54 -1.17 3.84 -14.52
N LEU A 55 -1.40 3.47 -13.27
CA LEU A 55 -0.95 4.24 -12.11
C LEU A 55 0.58 4.32 -12.04
N GLN A 56 1.27 3.23 -12.39
CA GLN A 56 2.72 3.21 -12.50
C GLN A 56 3.22 4.20 -13.56
N GLN A 57 2.59 4.23 -14.73
CA GLN A 57 2.94 5.16 -15.80
C GLN A 57 2.74 6.62 -15.38
N VAL A 58 1.61 6.93 -14.71
CA VAL A 58 1.35 8.27 -14.17
C VAL A 58 2.40 8.67 -13.14
N ASN A 59 2.79 7.76 -12.24
CA ASN A 59 3.87 7.98 -11.28
C ASN A 59 5.22 8.21 -11.96
N SER A 60 5.52 7.51 -13.06
CA SER A 60 6.74 7.77 -13.85
C SER A 60 6.72 9.16 -14.51
N HIS A 61 5.57 9.61 -15.01
CA HIS A 61 5.43 10.97 -15.56
C HIS A 61 5.58 12.04 -14.46
N MET A 62 5.01 11.80 -13.28
CA MET A 62 5.22 12.68 -12.12
C MET A 62 6.69 12.73 -11.70
N GLN A 63 7.38 11.58 -11.69
CA GLN A 63 8.81 11.49 -11.40
C GLN A 63 9.63 12.32 -12.39
N ALA A 64 9.37 12.19 -13.70
CA ALA A 64 10.04 12.98 -14.73
C ALA A 64 9.80 14.49 -14.55
N TRP A 65 8.60 14.88 -14.12
CA TRP A 65 8.25 16.28 -13.85
C TRP A 65 8.94 16.83 -12.60
N VAL A 66 9.07 16.04 -11.53
CA VAL A 66 9.85 16.45 -10.34
C VAL A 66 11.32 16.59 -10.69
N SER A 67 11.87 15.66 -11.46
CA SER A 67 13.28 15.66 -11.89
C SER A 67 13.64 16.80 -12.84
N SER A 68 12.69 17.40 -13.56
CA SER A 68 12.93 18.53 -14.48
C SER A 68 12.96 19.91 -13.82
N GLY A 69 12.91 19.98 -12.48
CA GLY A 69 13.00 21.24 -11.71
C GLY A 69 11.81 21.51 -10.78
N GLY A 70 11.05 20.48 -10.42
CA GLY A 70 9.93 20.60 -9.49
C GLY A 70 10.36 20.98 -8.07
N SER A 71 9.54 21.79 -7.40
CA SER A 71 9.67 22.12 -5.96
C SER A 71 9.69 20.87 -5.06
N GLU A 72 10.40 20.95 -3.94
CA GLU A 72 10.53 19.89 -2.90
C GLU A 72 9.18 19.35 -2.41
N ILE A 73 8.13 20.17 -2.43
CA ILE A 73 6.75 19.80 -2.06
C ILE A 73 6.17 18.74 -3.02
N PHE A 74 6.53 18.78 -4.30
CA PHE A 74 6.08 17.81 -5.29
C PHE A 74 6.79 16.47 -5.13
N SER A 75 8.04 16.48 -4.64
CA SER A 75 8.79 15.27 -4.30
C SER A 75 8.10 14.45 -3.21
N HIS A 76 7.69 15.08 -2.10
CA HIS A 76 6.97 14.38 -1.04
C HIS A 76 5.62 13.83 -1.52
N THR A 77 4.91 14.58 -2.36
CA THR A 77 3.62 14.12 -2.92
C THR A 77 3.81 12.92 -3.85
N LEU A 78 4.87 12.91 -4.65
CA LEU A 78 5.25 11.79 -5.49
C LEU A 78 5.62 10.55 -4.66
N THR A 79 6.46 10.71 -3.63
CA THR A 79 6.84 9.61 -2.74
C THR A 79 5.60 8.92 -2.17
N ARG A 80 4.61 9.70 -1.73
CA ARG A 80 3.34 9.16 -1.26
C ARG A 80 2.59 8.35 -2.32
N HIS A 81 2.49 8.86 -3.55
CA HIS A 81 1.84 8.12 -4.64
C HIS A 81 2.59 6.83 -5.03
N GLN A 82 3.91 6.80 -4.87
CA GLN A 82 4.72 5.58 -5.05
C GLN A 82 4.51 4.57 -3.93
N GLU A 83 4.41 5.03 -2.68
CA GLU A 83 4.08 4.18 -1.53
C GLU A 83 2.71 3.54 -1.70
N ILE A 84 1.68 4.33 -2.05
CA ILE A 84 0.33 3.83 -2.31
C ILE A 84 0.35 2.77 -3.41
N LEU A 85 1.02 3.02 -4.54
CA LEU A 85 1.13 2.05 -5.62
C LEU A 85 1.81 0.74 -5.16
N ARG A 86 2.87 0.84 -4.37
CA ARG A 86 3.58 -0.34 -3.83
C ARG A 86 2.67 -1.14 -2.91
N ASP A 87 1.97 -0.48 -2.01
CA ASP A 87 1.09 -1.11 -1.04
C ASP A 87 -0.09 -1.81 -1.74
N LEU A 88 -0.72 -1.15 -2.73
CA LEU A 88 -1.80 -1.74 -3.54
C LEU A 88 -1.32 -2.93 -4.37
N SER A 89 -0.12 -2.85 -4.96
CA SER A 89 0.47 -3.96 -5.71
C SER A 89 0.78 -5.16 -4.81
N GLN A 90 1.32 -4.92 -3.62
CA GLN A 90 1.59 -5.98 -2.64
C GLN A 90 0.28 -6.60 -2.14
N GLU A 91 -0.74 -5.79 -1.88
CA GLU A 91 -2.06 -6.26 -1.49
C GLU A 91 -2.67 -7.16 -2.57
N PHE A 92 -2.66 -6.71 -3.84
CA PHE A 92 -3.17 -7.49 -4.96
C PHE A 92 -2.50 -8.86 -5.07
N ASN A 93 -1.16 -8.90 -5.04
CA ASN A 93 -0.41 -10.15 -5.10
C ASN A 93 -0.75 -11.10 -3.94
N ARG A 94 -0.98 -10.56 -2.73
CA ARG A 94 -1.42 -11.35 -1.58
C ARG A 94 -2.84 -11.88 -1.75
N LEU A 95 -3.75 -11.09 -2.31
CA LEU A 95 -5.12 -11.57 -2.59
C LEU A 95 -5.10 -12.66 -3.67
N ARG A 96 -4.32 -12.48 -4.73
CA ARG A 96 -4.15 -13.45 -5.82
C ARG A 96 -3.59 -14.78 -5.32
N SER A 97 -2.57 -14.76 -4.46
CA SER A 97 -2.02 -15.99 -3.88
C SER A 97 -3.01 -16.68 -2.95
N SER A 98 -3.72 -15.92 -2.11
CA SER A 98 -4.77 -16.46 -1.24
C SER A 98 -5.91 -17.08 -2.05
N TYR A 99 -6.30 -16.45 -3.15
CA TYR A 99 -7.31 -16.97 -4.05
C TYR A 99 -6.86 -18.28 -4.70
N ARG A 100 -5.65 -18.32 -5.25
CA ARG A 100 -5.08 -19.53 -5.86
C ARG A 100 -5.04 -20.69 -4.87
N ALA A 101 -4.58 -20.47 -3.65
CA ALA A 101 -4.55 -21.49 -2.60
C ALA A 101 -5.96 -22.03 -2.28
N LYS A 102 -6.96 -21.15 -2.20
CA LYS A 102 -8.36 -21.56 -1.98
C LYS A 102 -8.93 -22.35 -3.17
N LYS A 103 -8.57 -21.96 -4.39
CA LYS A 103 -8.99 -22.64 -5.62
C LYS A 103 -8.37 -24.03 -5.73
N GLU A 104 -7.07 -24.17 -5.46
CA GLU A 104 -6.39 -25.46 -5.40
C GLU A 104 -7.01 -26.37 -4.34
N HIS A 105 -7.25 -25.85 -3.13
CA HIS A 105 -7.92 -26.62 -2.07
C HIS A 105 -9.35 -27.03 -2.45
N ALA A 106 -10.10 -26.17 -3.14
CA ALA A 106 -11.43 -26.49 -3.62
C ALA A 106 -11.41 -27.56 -4.72
N SER A 107 -10.43 -27.52 -5.63
CA SER A 107 -10.24 -28.53 -6.68
C SER A 107 -9.91 -29.90 -6.08
N LEU A 108 -8.98 -29.94 -5.12
CA LEU A 108 -8.62 -31.18 -4.44
C LEU A 108 -9.83 -31.80 -3.71
N LEU A 109 -10.64 -31.01 -3.02
CA LEU A 109 -11.85 -31.49 -2.38
C LEU A 109 -12.89 -32.02 -3.37
N ASP A 110 -12.97 -31.44 -4.57
CA ASP A 110 -13.90 -31.91 -5.60
C ASP A 110 -13.43 -33.25 -6.18
N ASP A 111 -12.12 -33.39 -6.47
CA ASP A 111 -11.51 -34.67 -6.87
C ASP A 111 -11.74 -35.77 -5.83
N PHE A 112 -11.58 -35.45 -4.53
CA PHE A 112 -11.86 -36.40 -3.44
C PHE A 112 -13.35 -36.80 -3.40
N ARG A 113 -14.27 -35.85 -3.62
CA ARG A 113 -15.72 -36.15 -3.65
C ARG A 113 -16.11 -36.96 -4.88
N GLU A 114 -15.48 -36.71 -6.02
CA GLU A 114 -15.70 -37.50 -7.24
C GLU A 114 -15.15 -38.92 -7.07
N PHE A 115 -13.97 -39.07 -6.46
CA PHE A 115 -13.41 -40.38 -6.12
C PHE A 115 -14.33 -41.17 -5.17
N ASP A 116 -14.83 -40.53 -4.10
CA ASP A 116 -15.73 -41.18 -3.14
C ASP A 116 -17.08 -41.57 -3.79
N ARG A 117 -17.62 -40.72 -4.67
CA ARG A 117 -18.82 -41.06 -5.47
C ARG A 117 -18.58 -42.24 -6.40
N THR A 118 -17.46 -42.24 -7.11
CA THR A 118 -17.12 -43.33 -8.05
C THR A 118 -16.95 -44.65 -7.31
N ARG A 119 -16.40 -44.60 -6.09
CA ARG A 119 -16.26 -45.78 -5.22
C ARG A 119 -17.61 -46.28 -4.72
N LEU A 120 -18.49 -45.38 -4.28
CA LEU A 120 -19.86 -45.72 -3.88
C LEU A 120 -20.67 -46.33 -5.04
N ASP A 121 -20.49 -45.84 -6.27
CA ASP A 121 -21.15 -46.37 -7.47
C ASP A 121 -20.63 -47.78 -7.86
N LEU A 122 -19.39 -48.11 -7.46
CA LEU A 122 -18.78 -49.43 -7.65
C LEU A 122 -19.09 -50.42 -6.49
N GLU A 123 -19.53 -49.93 -5.32
CA GLU A 123 -19.80 -50.71 -4.11
C GLU A 123 -21.30 -51.02 -3.88
N ASP A 124 -22.18 -50.74 -4.86
CA ASP A 124 -23.63 -51.09 -4.86
C ASP A 124 -23.90 -52.62 -4.85
N ASP A 125 -22.88 -53.48 -4.81
CA ASP A 125 -22.99 -54.95 -4.76
C ASP A 125 -22.76 -55.57 -3.35
N GLY A 126 -22.94 -54.81 -2.25
CA GLY A 126 -23.39 -55.42 -0.98
C GLY A 126 -22.48 -55.41 0.27
N GLY A 127 -21.82 -54.29 0.61
CA GLY A 127 -21.02 -54.16 1.85
C GLY A 127 -21.17 -52.87 2.67
N SER A 128 -22.20 -52.07 2.40
CA SER A 128 -22.21 -50.60 2.60
C SER A 128 -22.08 -50.06 4.05
N TYR A 129 -22.65 -50.71 5.07
CA TYR A 129 -22.83 -50.01 6.36
C TYR A 129 -21.56 -49.96 7.25
N ASP A 130 -20.88 -51.09 7.42
CA ASP A 130 -19.67 -51.16 8.26
C ASP A 130 -18.49 -50.40 7.62
N GLN A 131 -18.40 -50.41 6.29
CA GLN A 131 -17.37 -49.69 5.55
C GLN A 131 -17.57 -48.17 5.65
N ALA A 132 -18.81 -47.69 5.59
CA ALA A 132 -19.16 -46.29 5.78
C ALA A 132 -18.80 -45.80 7.19
N LEU A 133 -19.09 -46.59 8.23
CA LEU A 133 -18.74 -46.26 9.62
C LEU A 133 -17.22 -46.24 9.85
N LEU A 134 -16.48 -47.17 9.25
CA LEU A 134 -15.02 -47.18 9.33
C LEU A 134 -14.40 -45.97 8.61
N ASN A 135 -14.96 -45.57 7.47
CA ASN A 135 -14.52 -44.39 6.74
C ASN A 135 -14.83 -43.10 7.51
N GLU A 136 -16.00 -43.00 8.14
CA GLU A 136 -16.37 -41.88 9.03
C GLU A 136 -15.38 -41.79 10.20
N ARG A 137 -15.06 -42.91 10.84
CA ARG A 137 -14.10 -42.96 11.95
C ARG A 137 -12.71 -42.49 11.53
N ALA A 138 -12.25 -42.89 10.34
CA ALA A 138 -10.97 -42.47 9.79
C ALA A 138 -10.96 -40.98 9.39
N SER A 139 -12.08 -40.47 8.86
CA SER A 139 -12.30 -39.04 8.57
C SER A 139 -12.28 -38.19 9.85
N LEU A 140 -12.97 -38.63 10.91
CA LEU A 140 -12.99 -37.97 12.21
C LEU A 140 -11.60 -37.95 12.84
N HIS A 141 -10.88 -39.08 12.83
CA HIS A 141 -9.52 -39.14 13.36
C HIS A 141 -8.58 -38.19 12.59
N ARG A 142 -8.71 -38.10 11.26
CA ARG A 142 -7.93 -37.17 10.43
C ARG A 142 -8.27 -35.71 10.72
N SER A 143 -9.55 -35.39 10.94
CA SER A 143 -10.00 -34.04 11.32
C SER A 143 -9.45 -33.61 12.69
N THR A 144 -9.41 -34.52 13.67
CA THR A 144 -8.82 -34.25 14.99
C THR A 144 -7.33 -33.92 14.90
N GLY A 145 -6.56 -34.66 14.10
CA GLY A 145 -5.13 -34.36 13.91
C GLY A 145 -4.84 -33.03 13.19
N GLN A 146 -5.74 -32.60 12.30
CA GLN A 146 -5.62 -31.28 11.63
C GLN A 146 -5.95 -30.11 12.57
N MET A 147 -6.90 -30.29 13.51
CA MET A 147 -7.17 -29.27 14.55
C MET A 147 -5.96 -28.99 15.43
N ASP A 148 -5.18 -30.02 15.78
CA ASP A 148 -3.94 -29.86 16.55
C ASP A 148 -2.85 -29.11 15.76
N GLY A 149 -2.79 -29.30 14.43
CA GLY A 149 -1.89 -28.57 13.54
C GLY A 149 -2.22 -27.08 13.39
N VAL A 150 -3.51 -26.73 13.37
CA VAL A 150 -3.97 -25.32 13.32
C VAL A 150 -3.64 -24.58 14.62
N ILE A 151 -3.66 -25.27 15.76
CA ILE A 151 -3.23 -24.72 17.07
C ILE A 151 -1.72 -24.43 17.11
N SER A 152 -0.90 -25.32 16.53
CA SER A 152 0.55 -25.12 16.45
C SER A 152 0.93 -23.97 15.50
N HIS A 153 0.30 -23.90 14.31
CA HIS A 153 0.55 -22.83 13.34
C HIS A 153 0.09 -21.45 13.81
N ALA A 154 -1.00 -21.36 14.58
CA ALA A 154 -1.43 -20.10 15.16
C ALA A 154 -0.42 -19.56 16.19
N GLN A 155 0.19 -20.44 17.00
CA GLN A 155 1.19 -20.03 17.99
C GLN A 155 2.51 -19.58 17.36
N GLU A 156 2.96 -20.20 16.27
CA GLU A 156 4.15 -19.74 15.53
C GLU A 156 3.90 -18.42 14.80
N THR A 157 2.70 -18.22 14.22
CA THR A 157 2.34 -16.95 13.57
C THR A 157 2.23 -15.82 14.60
N PHE A 158 1.71 -16.11 15.80
CA PHE A 158 1.68 -15.13 16.89
C PHE A 158 3.08 -14.77 17.38
N LYS A 159 3.99 -15.75 17.49
CA LYS A 159 5.41 -15.50 17.81
C LYS A 159 6.12 -14.69 16.72
N ALA A 160 5.87 -14.99 15.45
CA ALA A 160 6.42 -14.24 14.31
C ALA A 160 5.88 -12.80 14.27
N LEU A 161 4.58 -12.58 14.50
CA LEU A 161 3.98 -11.24 14.57
C LEU A 161 4.45 -10.43 15.79
N VAL A 162 4.65 -11.07 16.95
CA VAL A 162 5.21 -10.43 18.16
C VAL A 162 6.69 -10.09 17.97
N TYR A 163 7.47 -10.96 17.32
CA TYR A 163 8.86 -10.67 16.95
C TYR A 163 8.94 -9.52 15.94
N GLN A 164 8.06 -9.50 14.94
CA GLN A 164 7.94 -8.43 13.96
C GLN A 164 7.49 -7.10 14.60
N ARG A 165 6.65 -7.13 15.64
CA ARG A 165 6.28 -5.96 16.46
C ARG A 165 7.45 -5.45 17.31
N SER A 166 8.28 -6.34 17.84
CA SER A 166 9.54 -5.98 18.53
C SER A 166 10.55 -5.33 17.57
N THR A 167 10.66 -5.83 16.33
CA THR A 167 11.48 -5.22 15.28
C THR A 167 10.99 -3.83 14.90
N PHE A 168 9.68 -3.59 14.80
CA PHE A 168 9.12 -2.24 14.58
C PHE A 168 9.30 -1.29 15.77
N GLY A 169 9.32 -1.79 17.00
CA GLY A 169 9.68 -1.00 18.19
C GLY A 169 11.12 -0.47 18.17
N GLY A 170 12.05 -1.22 17.58
CA GLY A 170 13.45 -0.80 17.38
C GLY A 170 13.65 0.27 16.30
N ILE A 171 12.65 0.51 15.45
CA ILE A 171 12.71 1.57 14.43
C ILE A 171 12.42 2.93 15.08
N ASN A 172 11.60 2.99 16.13
CA ASN A 172 11.38 4.20 16.92
C ASN A 172 12.61 4.63 17.72
N SER A 173 13.47 3.71 18.17
CA SER A 173 14.72 4.08 18.87
C SER A 173 15.79 4.62 17.91
N LYS A 174 15.80 4.17 16.64
CA LYS A 174 16.63 4.76 15.59
C LYS A 174 16.07 6.10 15.08
N LEU A 175 14.74 6.27 15.02
CA LEU A 175 14.12 7.57 14.68
C LEU A 175 14.29 8.61 15.80
N SER A 176 14.23 8.19 17.08
CA SER A 176 14.56 9.05 18.23
C SER A 176 16.02 9.52 18.22
N ASN A 177 16.95 8.72 17.68
CA ASN A 177 18.36 9.11 17.55
C ASN A 177 18.65 9.93 16.29
N VAL A 178 17.70 10.04 15.36
CA VAL A 178 17.71 11.04 14.27
C VAL A 178 17.01 12.33 14.72
N SER A 179 16.05 12.24 15.67
CA SER A 179 15.48 13.41 16.34
C SER A 179 16.47 14.18 17.22
N SER A 180 17.55 13.53 17.70
CA SER A 180 18.65 14.23 18.40
C SER A 180 19.62 14.97 17.46
N GLN A 181 19.49 14.81 16.14
CA GLN A 181 20.23 15.59 15.13
C GLN A 181 19.40 16.71 14.47
N LEU A 182 18.11 16.83 14.82
CA LEU A 182 17.26 17.97 14.45
C LEU A 182 17.54 19.31 15.15
N PRO A 183 18.50 19.49 16.08
CA PRO A 183 18.94 20.84 16.46
C PRO A 183 19.86 21.50 15.42
N THR A 184 20.54 20.74 14.57
CA THR A 184 21.60 21.28 13.69
C THR A 184 21.03 21.86 12.40
N VAL A 185 19.99 21.26 11.81
CA VAL A 185 19.41 21.74 10.54
C VAL A 185 18.62 23.04 10.73
N ASN A 186 18.03 23.26 11.92
CA ASN A 186 17.29 24.49 12.22
C ASN A 186 18.19 25.70 12.47
N GLN A 187 19.46 25.50 12.86
CA GLN A 187 20.44 26.59 12.96
C GLN A 187 20.95 27.05 11.58
N ILE A 188 21.09 26.12 10.63
CA ILE A 188 21.56 26.45 9.28
C ILE A 188 20.44 27.17 8.50
N LEU A 189 19.19 26.74 8.67
CA LEU A 189 18.02 27.41 8.06
C LEU A 189 17.71 28.77 8.72
N SER A 190 17.90 28.91 10.03
CA SER A 190 17.81 30.22 10.71
C SER A 190 18.97 31.16 10.33
N GLY A 191 20.18 30.64 10.11
CA GLY A 191 21.33 31.42 9.66
C GLY A 191 21.14 32.05 8.28
N ILE A 192 20.55 31.29 7.35
CA ILE A 192 20.24 31.77 5.98
C ILE A 192 19.12 32.82 5.99
N LYS A 193 18.07 32.65 6.82
CA LYS A 193 16.97 33.63 6.90
C LYS A 193 17.40 34.93 7.60
N LYS A 194 18.35 34.87 8.55
CA LYS A 194 18.83 36.04 9.30
C LYS A 194 19.67 37.00 8.42
N ARG A 195 20.46 36.48 7.49
CA ARG A 195 21.28 37.32 6.59
C ARG A 195 20.42 38.17 5.64
N LYS A 196 19.35 37.60 5.08
CA LYS A 196 18.40 38.33 4.21
C LYS A 196 17.56 39.37 4.96
N SER A 197 17.29 39.17 6.26
CA SER A 197 16.55 40.13 7.09
C SER A 197 17.35 41.38 7.46
N MET A 198 18.68 41.25 7.68
CA MET A 198 19.52 42.39 8.05
C MET A 198 19.67 43.40 6.91
N ASP A 199 19.85 42.93 5.68
CA ASP A 199 19.95 43.81 4.52
C ASP A 199 18.67 44.62 4.30
N THR A 200 17.51 44.03 4.59
CA THR A 200 16.20 44.72 4.47
C THR A 200 16.02 45.79 5.55
N ILE A 201 16.46 45.52 6.79
CA ILE A 201 16.39 46.48 7.89
C ILE A 201 17.28 47.69 7.61
N ILE A 202 18.53 47.46 7.19
CA ILE A 202 19.48 48.54 6.86
C ILE A 202 18.93 49.42 5.73
N LEU A 203 18.41 48.80 4.66
CA LEU A 203 17.85 49.54 3.52
C LEU A 203 16.65 50.41 3.94
N SER A 204 15.75 49.87 4.79
CA SER A 204 14.59 50.63 5.28
C SER A 204 14.97 51.80 6.18
N LEU A 205 16.02 51.66 6.99
CA LEU A 205 16.50 52.71 7.89
C LEU A 205 17.16 53.86 7.12
N VAL A 206 17.98 53.54 6.12
CA VAL A 206 18.58 54.55 5.23
C VAL A 206 17.50 55.30 4.44
N ALA A 207 16.51 54.59 3.89
CA ALA A 207 15.41 55.21 3.17
C ALA A 207 14.61 56.17 4.08
N SER A 208 14.29 55.76 5.31
CA SER A 208 13.59 56.60 6.28
C SER A 208 14.40 57.84 6.68
N ALA A 209 15.71 57.70 6.90
CA ALA A 209 16.58 58.82 7.26
C ALA A 209 16.68 59.85 6.12
N CYS A 210 16.81 59.40 4.87
CA CYS A 210 16.80 60.28 3.70
C CYS A 210 15.49 61.06 3.58
N VAL A 211 14.34 60.39 3.75
CA VAL A 211 13.03 61.06 3.69
C VAL A 211 12.89 62.10 4.81
N PHE A 212 13.36 61.78 6.02
CA PHE A 212 13.29 62.69 7.16
C PHE A 212 14.16 63.94 6.97
N LEU A 213 15.38 63.79 6.43
CA LEU A 213 16.26 64.92 6.12
C LEU A 213 15.68 65.82 5.01
N ILE A 214 15.06 65.22 3.99
CA ILE A 214 14.37 65.98 2.94
C ILE A 214 13.20 66.77 3.53
N LEU A 215 12.43 66.17 4.43
CA LEU A 215 11.33 66.83 5.12
C LEU A 215 11.81 68.02 5.95
N ILE A 216 12.89 67.86 6.74
CA ILE A 216 13.47 68.96 7.52
C ILE A 216 13.99 70.07 6.60
N TYR A 217 14.69 69.74 5.52
CA TYR A 217 15.18 70.72 4.55
C TYR A 217 14.03 71.53 3.94
N TRP A 218 12.91 70.87 3.63
CA TRP A 218 11.73 71.53 3.09
C TRP A 218 10.99 72.39 4.13
N LEU A 219 10.99 71.98 5.40
CA LEU A 219 10.38 72.73 6.51
C LEU A 219 11.23 73.93 6.97
N THR A 220 12.55 73.87 6.75
CA THR A 220 13.51 74.90 7.17
C THR A 220 13.72 75.97 6.09
N LYS A 221 13.31 75.69 4.85
CA LYS A 221 13.38 76.60 3.72
C LYS A 221 12.06 77.32 3.50
#